data_AF-A0A956P644-F1
#
_entry.id   AF-A0A956P644-F1
#
_cell.length_a   1.000
_cell.length_b   1.000
_cell.length_c   1.000
_cell.angle_alpha   90.00
_cell.angle_beta   90.00
_cell.angle_gamma   90.00
#
_symmetry.space_group_name_H-M   'P 1'
#
loop_
_entity.id
_entity.type
_entity.pdbx_description
1 polymer ?
#
loop_
_entity_poly.entity_id
_entity_poly.type
_entity_poly.pdbx_seq_one_letter_code
_entity_poly.pdbx_strand_id
1 'polypeptide(L)' 'MAKRSPTLVPPERIARRIRLLRGHKVMLDDDLAELHGIETKTLNKAASR' A
#
# COMPACT_ATOMS: atom_id res chain seq x y z
N MET A 1 10.19 20.04 8.35
CA MET A 1 9.65 18.91 7.54
C MET A 1 8.49 18.32 8.34
N ALA A 2 7.24 18.64 7.98
CA ALA A 2 6.08 18.21 8.77
C ALA A 2 5.83 16.70 8.59
N LYS A 3 5.94 15.94 9.67
CA LYS A 3 5.49 14.54 9.71
C LYS A 3 3.96 14.55 9.55
N ARG A 4 3.48 14.16 8.38
CA ARG A 4 2.05 13.99 8.11
C ARG A 4 1.59 12.78 8.93
N SER A 5 0.74 13.01 9.93
CA SER A 5 0.10 11.95 10.73
C SER A 5 -0.57 10.95 9.79
N PRO A 6 -0.59 9.64 10.10
CA PRO A 6 -1.24 8.67 9.24
C PRO A 6 -2.74 9.00 9.21
N THR A 7 -3.19 9.61 8.13
CA THR A 7 -4.62 9.72 7.82
C THR A 7 -5.14 8.29 7.75
N LEU A 8 -6.04 7.93 8.66
CA LEU A 8 -6.72 6.64 8.65
C LEU A 8 -7.31 6.43 7.25
N VAL A 9 -6.78 5.47 6.51
CA VAL A 9 -7.29 5.17 5.18
C VAL A 9 -8.57 4.36 5.33
N PRO A 10 -9.70 4.78 4.72
CA PRO A 10 -10.95 4.04 4.83
C PRO A 10 -10.79 2.60 4.32
N PRO A 11 -11.36 1.60 5.02
CA PRO A 11 -11.22 0.20 4.68
C PRO A 11 -11.78 -0.13 3.28
N GLU A 12 -12.77 0.61 2.79
CA GLU A 12 -13.32 0.47 1.44
C GLU A 12 -12.26 0.80 0.37
N ARG A 13 -11.38 1.77 0.67
CA ARG A 13 -10.29 2.17 -0.24
C ARG A 13 -9.20 1.09 -0.30
N ILE A 14 -9.01 0.33 0.78
CA ILE A 14 -8.10 -0.82 0.83
C ILE A 14 -8.73 -2.01 0.09
N ALA A 15 -9.99 -2.31 0.37
CA ALA A 15 -10.71 -3.43 -0.24
C ALA A 15 -10.77 -3.34 -1.77
N ARG A 16 -10.97 -2.13 -2.33
CA ARG A 16 -10.97 -1.90 -3.79
C ARG A 16 -9.62 -2.19 -4.47
N ARG A 17 -8.51 -2.20 -3.73
CA ARG A 17 -7.16 -2.48 -4.26
C ARG A 17 -6.76 -3.94 -4.11
N ILE A 18 -7.53 -4.75 -3.38
CA ILE A 18 -7.27 -6.18 -3.22
C ILE A 18 -7.78 -6.93 -4.45
N ARG A 19 -6.89 -7.69 -5.08
CA ARG A 19 -7.16 -8.53 -6.25
C ARG A 19 -7.16 -9.99 -5.85
N LEU A 20 -7.94 -10.82 -6.56
CA LEU A 20 -7.91 -12.26 -6.40
C LEU A 20 -7.04 -12.87 -7.49
N LEU A 21 -5.87 -13.38 -7.13
CA LEU A 21 -4.92 -14.02 -8.04
C LEU A 21 -4.66 -15.45 -7.58
N ARG A 22 -5.01 -16.43 -8.42
CA ARG A 22 -4.87 -17.87 -8.10
C ARG A 22 -5.47 -18.24 -6.74
N GLY A 23 -6.64 -17.68 -6.40
CA GLY A 23 -7.32 -17.91 -5.12
C GLY A 23 -6.76 -17.11 -3.93
N HIS A 24 -5.77 -16.26 -4.13
CA HIS A 24 -5.14 -15.47 -3.07
C HIS A 24 -5.54 -13.99 -3.17
N LYS A 25 -5.79 -13.36 -2.03
CA LYS A 25 -5.99 -11.92 -1.93
C LYS A 25 -4.62 -11.22 -1.96
N VAL A 26 -4.39 -10.42 -3.00
CA VAL A 26 -3.10 -9.75 -3.27
C VAL A 26 -3.34 -8.25 -3.42
N MET A 27 -2.46 -7.44 -2.86
CA MET A 27 -2.36 -6.01 -3.13
C MET A 27 -1.04 -5.75 -3.86
N LEU A 28 -1.06 -4.96 -4.92
CA LEU A 28 0.16 -4.60 -5.64
C LEU A 28 0.97 -3.57 -4.84
N ASP A 29 2.27 -3.51 -5.10
CA ASP A 29 3.20 -2.59 -4.44
C ASP A 29 2.90 -1.12 -4.80
N ASP A 30 2.49 -0.81 -6.04
CA ASP A 30 1.99 0.52 -6.43
C ASP A 30 0.78 0.97 -5.60
N ASP A 31 -0.19 0.06 -5.47
CA ASP A 31 -1.42 0.26 -4.69
C ASP A 31 -1.09 0.52 -3.20
N LEU A 32 -0.10 -0.21 -2.67
CA LEU A 32 0.35 -0.08 -1.28
C LEU A 32 1.21 1.19 -1.07
N ALA A 33 2.04 1.56 -2.02
CA ALA A 33 2.85 2.77 -1.99
C ALA A 33 1.97 4.04 -2.01
N GLU A 34 0.93 4.06 -2.83
CA GLU A 34 -0.07 5.14 -2.88
C GLU A 34 -0.85 5.26 -1.55
N LEU A 35 -1.16 4.13 -0.91
CA LEU A 35 -1.80 4.08 0.41
C LEU A 35 -0.94 4.77 1.48
N HIS A 36 0.37 4.54 1.41
CA HIS A 36 1.35 5.09 2.34
C HIS A 36 1.88 6.47 1.92
N GLY A 37 1.54 6.96 0.73
CA GLY A 37 2.04 8.22 0.19
C GLY A 37 3.55 8.23 -0.04
N ILE A 38 4.14 7.07 -0.36
CA ILE A 38 5.57 6.89 -0.62
C ILE A 38 5.80 6.38 -2.03
N GLU A 39 7.05 6.43 -2.50
CA GLU A 39 7.44 5.77 -3.74
C GLU A 39 7.53 4.24 -3.57
N THR A 40 7.19 3.49 -4.62
CA THR A 40 7.27 2.03 -4.67
C THR A 40 8.67 1.50 -4.39
N LYS A 41 9.71 2.21 -4.87
CA LYS A 41 11.10 1.91 -4.55
C LYS A 41 11.39 1.93 -3.06
N THR A 42 10.74 2.81 -2.29
CA THR A 42 10.90 2.89 -0.84
C THR A 42 10.24 1.70 -0.15
N LEU A 43 9.07 1.28 -0.64
CA LEU A 43 8.39 0.07 -0.17
C LEU A 43 9.22 -1.20 -0.46
N ASN A 44 9.76 -1.33 -1.67
CA ASN A 44 10.57 -2.49 -2.06
C ASN A 44 11.87 -2.60 -1.24
N LYS A 45 12.55 -1.47 -0.96
CA LYS A 45 13.67 -1.43 -0.01
C LYS A 45 13.30 -1.90 1.40
N ALA A 46 12.07 -1.62 1.85
CA ALA A 46 11.60 -2.00 3.17
C ALA A 46 11.22 -3.49 3.28
N ALA A 47 10.90 -4.14 2.16
CA ALA A 47 10.55 -5.56 2.07
C ALA A 47 11.76 -6.47 1.80
N SER A 48 12.83 -5.95 1.17
CA SER A 48 14.07 -6.72 0.90
C SER A 48 15.03 -6.84 2.09
N ARG A 49 14.67 -6.29 3.25
CA ARG A 49 15.47 -6.30 4.48
C ARG A 49 14.86 -7.23 5.52
#